data_AF-A0AAX4J4I4-F1
#
_entry.id   AF-A0AAX4J4I4-F1
#
_cell.length_a   1.000
_cell.length_b   1.000
_cell.length_c   1.000
_cell.angle_alpha   90.00
_cell.angle_beta   90.00
_cell.angle_gamma   90.00
#
_symmetry.space_group_name_H-M   'P 1'
#
loop_
_entity.id
_entity.type
_entity.pdbx_description
1 polymer ?
#
loop_
_entity_poly.entity_id
_entity_poly.type
_entity_poly.pdbx_seq_one_letter_code
_entity_poly.pdbx_strand_id
1 'polypeptide(L)'
;MRLAAIFSTALAASAGVSAAPLEPRSSFVQVPLPAPQNWAAGGSLFPGQIIAAYHADAKDYTADTWSAYVLEKCKGYTACTSSLSYSAINSGSTGGRFWFGFVFRGGATTVADYERVEEAESGVTDSIAYTITSL
;
A
#
# COMPACT_ATOMS: atom_id res chain seq x y z
N MET A 1 7.95 -69.46 -33.66
CA MET A 1 7.64 -68.51 -32.57
C MET A 1 8.02 -67.12 -33.02
N ARG A 2 7.03 -66.25 -33.27
CA ARG A 2 7.22 -64.82 -33.58
C ARG A 2 6.66 -64.04 -32.39
N LEU A 3 7.48 -63.24 -31.71
CA LEU A 3 7.05 -62.29 -30.69
C LEU A 3 7.07 -60.90 -31.32
N ALA A 4 5.88 -60.33 -31.52
CA ALA A 4 5.69 -58.94 -31.87
C ALA A 4 5.64 -58.12 -30.56
N ALA A 5 6.55 -57.16 -30.41
CA ALA A 5 6.48 -56.16 -29.35
C ALA A 5 5.99 -54.84 -29.97
N ILE A 6 4.78 -54.43 -29.61
CA ILE A 6 4.17 -53.15 -30.01
C ILE A 6 4.59 -52.13 -28.93
N PHE A 7 5.43 -51.17 -29.29
CA PHE A 7 5.76 -50.04 -28.44
C PHE A 7 4.74 -48.92 -28.67
N SER A 8 3.90 -48.68 -27.67
CA SER A 8 3.00 -47.52 -27.64
C SER A 8 3.80 -46.26 -27.25
N THR A 9 3.93 -45.31 -28.16
CA THR A 9 4.47 -43.97 -27.88
C THR A 9 3.39 -43.08 -27.27
N ALA A 10 3.59 -42.64 -26.02
CA ALA A 10 2.77 -41.63 -25.38
C ALA A 10 3.25 -40.22 -25.77
N LEU A 11 2.37 -39.37 -26.32
CA LEU A 11 2.61 -37.94 -26.50
C LEU A 11 2.50 -37.23 -25.15
N ALA A 12 3.59 -36.61 -24.68
CA ALA A 12 3.55 -35.67 -23.58
C ALA A 12 3.10 -34.30 -24.10
N ALA A 13 1.92 -33.84 -23.70
CA ALA A 13 1.45 -32.48 -23.95
C ALA A 13 2.14 -31.52 -22.96
N SER A 14 3.06 -30.69 -23.46
CA SER A 14 3.64 -29.59 -22.67
C SER A 14 2.60 -28.48 -22.54
N ALA A 15 2.00 -28.35 -21.35
CA ALA A 15 1.20 -27.17 -21.00
C ALA A 15 2.14 -25.96 -20.93
N GLY A 16 2.07 -25.08 -21.93
CA GLY A 16 2.74 -23.80 -21.90
C GLY A 16 2.12 -22.92 -20.80
N VAL A 17 2.91 -22.56 -19.80
CA VAL A 17 2.52 -21.52 -18.85
C VAL A 17 2.55 -20.19 -19.61
N SER A 18 1.39 -19.74 -20.07
CA SER A 18 1.24 -18.40 -20.62
C SER A 18 1.40 -17.43 -19.46
N ALA A 19 2.58 -16.82 -19.33
CA ALA A 19 2.75 -15.66 -18.46
C ALA A 19 1.90 -14.54 -19.06
N ALA A 20 0.75 -14.26 -18.45
CA ALA A 20 -0.02 -13.08 -18.79
C ALA A 20 0.91 -11.86 -18.72
N PRO A 21 0.82 -10.91 -19.68
CA PRO A 21 1.55 -9.65 -19.57
C PRO A 21 1.23 -9.04 -18.21
N LEU A 22 2.26 -8.72 -17.43
CA LEU A 22 2.10 -7.87 -16.26
C LEU A 22 1.66 -6.52 -16.82
N GLU A 23 0.36 -6.20 -16.72
CA GLU A 23 -0.15 -4.85 -16.88
C GLU A 23 0.82 -3.89 -16.16
N PRO A 24 1.18 -2.74 -16.75
CA PRO A 24 2.12 -1.82 -16.11
C PRO A 24 1.59 -1.54 -14.71
N ARG A 25 2.34 -2.00 -13.70
CA ARG A 25 1.98 -1.74 -12.29
C ARG A 25 1.82 -0.24 -12.19
N SER A 26 0.60 0.20 -11.86
CA SER A 26 0.24 1.60 -11.76
C SER A 26 1.36 2.39 -11.08
N SER A 27 1.84 3.44 -11.75
CA SER A 27 2.83 4.32 -11.13
C SER A 27 2.17 5.13 -10.02
N PHE A 28 2.90 5.34 -8.92
CA PHE A 28 2.42 6.13 -7.80
C PHE A 28 3.06 7.51 -7.81
N VAL A 29 2.26 8.53 -7.50
CA VAL A 29 2.70 9.91 -7.29
C VAL A 29 2.26 10.40 -5.93
N GLN A 30 2.99 11.35 -5.38
CA GLN A 30 2.63 11.98 -4.11
C GLN A 30 1.40 12.87 -4.31
N VAL A 31 0.42 12.76 -3.42
CA VAL A 31 -0.71 13.69 -3.35
C VAL A 31 -0.17 15.04 -2.83
N PRO A 32 -0.47 16.17 -3.49
CA PRO A 32 0.04 17.48 -3.09
C PRO A 32 -0.74 18.04 -1.89
N LEU A 33 -0.60 17.37 -0.75
CA LEU A 33 -1.19 17.76 0.53
C LEU A 33 -0.65 19.13 0.97
N PRO A 34 -1.51 20.16 1.10
CA PRO A 34 -1.07 21.48 1.56
C PRO A 34 -0.51 21.45 2.98
N ALA A 35 0.39 22.39 3.30
CA ALA A 35 0.83 22.59 4.68
C ALA A 35 -0.30 23.13 5.59
N PRO A 36 -0.24 22.91 6.93
CA PRO A 36 0.72 22.06 7.64
C PRO A 36 0.53 20.56 7.32
N GLN A 37 1.50 19.70 7.63
CA GLN A 37 1.40 18.27 7.32
C GLN A 37 0.69 17.47 8.41
N ASN A 38 -0.50 17.91 8.81
CA ASN A 38 -1.38 17.27 9.80
C ASN A 38 -2.60 16.61 9.13
N TRP A 39 -2.36 15.74 8.15
CA TRP A 39 -3.42 15.05 7.41
C TRP A 39 -3.60 13.61 7.88
N ALA A 40 -4.85 13.19 8.05
CA ALA A 40 -5.27 11.80 8.25
C ALA A 40 -6.16 11.33 7.10
N ALA A 41 -6.47 10.03 7.08
CA ALA A 41 -7.40 9.45 6.11
C ALA A 41 -8.83 9.86 6.47
N GLY A 42 -9.55 10.46 5.52
CA GLY A 42 -10.96 10.84 5.72
C GLY A 42 -11.91 9.65 5.63
N GLY A 43 -13.20 9.92 5.85
CA GLY A 43 -14.26 8.89 5.87
C GLY A 43 -14.45 8.10 4.56
N SER A 44 -13.94 8.58 3.42
CA SER A 44 -13.93 7.81 2.17
C SER A 44 -12.94 6.65 2.19
N LEU A 45 -11.88 6.76 3.00
CA LEU A 45 -10.80 5.78 3.12
C LEU A 45 -10.87 4.98 4.43
N PHE A 46 -11.09 5.64 5.55
CA PHE A 46 -11.04 5.01 6.88
C PHE A 46 -12.44 4.77 7.46
N PRO A 47 -12.72 3.59 8.05
CA PRO A 47 -11.87 2.38 8.08
C PRO A 47 -12.05 1.48 6.85
N GLY A 48 -13.01 1.76 5.97
CA GLY A 48 -13.54 0.79 5.00
C GLY A 48 -12.59 0.35 3.88
N GLN A 49 -11.61 1.17 3.52
CA GLN A 49 -10.68 0.89 2.43
C GLN A 49 -9.31 0.40 2.87
N ILE A 50 -9.08 0.23 4.19
CA ILE A 50 -7.81 -0.30 4.68
C ILE A 50 -7.61 -1.73 4.22
N ILE A 51 -6.47 -1.98 3.56
CA ILE A 51 -5.93 -3.32 3.29
C ILE A 51 -5.04 -3.76 4.44
N ALA A 52 -4.14 -2.87 4.88
CA ALA A 52 -3.17 -3.11 5.94
C ALA A 52 -2.79 -1.81 6.64
N ALA A 53 -2.39 -1.94 7.91
CA ALA A 53 -1.84 -0.87 8.72
C ALA A 53 -0.48 -1.30 9.30
N TYR A 54 0.44 -0.35 9.41
CA TYR A 54 1.78 -0.52 9.93
C TYR A 54 2.08 0.57 10.95
N HIS A 55 2.96 0.28 11.90
CA HIS A 55 3.53 1.28 12.78
C HIS A 55 5.01 0.98 13.03
N ALA A 56 5.74 1.99 13.48
CA ALA A 56 7.14 1.87 13.90
C ALA A 56 7.49 2.92 14.95
N ASP A 57 8.56 2.63 15.72
CA ASP A 57 9.13 3.60 16.65
C ASP A 57 9.59 4.86 15.90
N ALA A 58 9.32 6.04 16.47
CA ALA A 58 9.66 7.31 15.83
C ALA A 58 11.16 7.47 15.48
N LYS A 59 12.04 6.82 16.26
CA LYS A 59 13.50 6.92 16.08
C LYS A 59 14.04 6.16 14.87
N ASP A 60 13.29 5.18 14.35
CA ASP A 60 13.80 4.26 13.32
C ASP A 60 13.59 4.80 11.90
N TYR A 61 12.76 5.84 11.74
CA TYR A 61 12.41 6.40 10.44
C TYR A 61 12.31 7.93 10.49
N THR A 62 12.48 8.52 9.31
CA THR A 62 12.04 9.87 8.94
C THR A 62 10.73 9.80 8.13
N ALA A 63 10.07 10.93 7.90
CA ALA A 63 8.87 11.03 7.07
C ALA A 63 9.05 10.38 5.68
N ASP A 64 10.16 10.71 5.01
CA ASP A 64 10.46 10.21 3.67
C ASP A 64 10.72 8.70 3.68
N THR A 65 11.54 8.22 4.61
CA THR A 65 11.84 6.78 4.69
C THR A 65 10.64 5.95 5.11
N TRP A 66 9.77 6.48 5.98
CA TRP A 66 8.56 5.80 6.42
C TRP A 66 7.53 5.74 5.30
N SER A 67 7.27 6.86 4.63
CA SER A 67 6.33 6.91 3.51
C SER A 67 6.78 6.03 2.34
N ALA A 68 8.09 5.98 2.05
CA ALA A 68 8.65 5.05 1.07
C ALA A 68 8.44 3.57 1.48
N TYR A 69 8.63 3.23 2.76
CA TYR A 69 8.36 1.89 3.27
C TYR A 69 6.89 1.48 3.10
N VAL A 70 5.95 2.36 3.49
CA VAL A 70 4.51 2.08 3.40
C VAL A 70 4.07 1.98 1.93
N LEU A 71 4.60 2.84 1.06
CA LEU A 71 4.37 2.75 -0.38
C LEU A 71 4.89 1.42 -0.95
N GLU A 72 6.05 0.94 -0.50
CA GLU A 72 6.56 -0.36 -0.93
C GLU A 72 5.66 -1.51 -0.46
N LYS A 73 5.11 -1.43 0.75
CA LYS A 73 4.07 -2.37 1.20
C LYS A 73 2.83 -2.31 0.33
N CYS A 74 2.36 -1.11 -0.01
CA CYS A 74 1.23 -0.91 -0.91
C CYS A 74 1.44 -1.61 -2.26
N LYS A 75 2.60 -1.42 -2.91
CA LYS A 75 2.94 -2.06 -4.20
C LYS A 75 2.96 -3.60 -4.14
N GLY A 76 3.08 -4.18 -2.94
CA GLY A 76 2.98 -5.62 -2.70
C GLY A 76 1.55 -6.16 -2.75
N TYR A 77 0.53 -5.32 -2.61
CA TYR A 77 -0.88 -5.71 -2.71
C TYR A 77 -1.44 -5.35 -4.08
N THR A 78 -1.94 -6.34 -4.83
CA THR A 78 -2.58 -6.12 -6.14
C THR A 78 -3.76 -5.14 -6.07
N ALA A 79 -4.46 -5.08 -4.94
CA ALA A 79 -5.59 -4.18 -4.73
C ALA A 79 -5.20 -2.78 -4.25
N CYS A 80 -3.92 -2.50 -3.96
CA CYS A 80 -3.54 -1.19 -3.46
C CYS A 80 -3.60 -0.13 -4.55
N THR A 81 -4.21 1.00 -4.22
CA THR A 81 -4.31 2.17 -5.09
C THR A 81 -3.81 3.44 -4.44
N SER A 82 -3.63 3.46 -3.12
CA SER A 82 -3.05 4.60 -2.41
C SER A 82 -2.46 4.21 -1.04
N SER A 83 -1.63 5.08 -0.49
CA SER A 83 -1.07 4.94 0.85
C SER A 83 -1.02 6.28 1.58
N LEU A 84 -1.11 6.26 2.90
CA LEU A 84 -0.90 7.41 3.77
C LEU A 84 0.11 7.04 4.85
N SER A 85 0.97 7.99 5.20
CA SER A 85 1.95 7.88 6.27
C SER A 85 1.96 9.17 7.07
N TYR A 86 2.08 9.09 8.39
CA TYR A 86 2.24 10.25 9.27
C TYR A 86 2.88 9.84 10.60
N SER A 87 3.34 10.81 11.37
CA SER A 87 3.74 10.65 12.76
C SER A 87 2.66 11.21 13.68
N ALA A 88 2.31 10.50 14.75
CA ALA A 88 1.27 10.95 15.69
C ALA A 88 1.58 10.48 17.11
N ILE A 89 0.88 11.06 18.09
CA ILE A 89 0.88 10.56 19.46
C ILE A 89 -0.05 9.35 19.55
N ASN A 90 0.49 8.22 20.00
CA ASN A 90 -0.28 7.01 20.19
C ASN A 90 -1.21 7.17 21.40
N SER A 91 -2.51 6.96 21.19
CA SER A 91 -3.54 7.02 22.24
C SER A 91 -3.65 5.75 23.09
N GLY A 92 -2.86 4.71 22.78
CA GLY A 92 -2.77 3.46 23.53
C GLY A 92 -1.95 3.56 24.83
N SER A 93 -1.89 2.45 25.59
CA SER A 93 -1.28 2.40 26.93
C SER A 93 0.22 2.70 26.98
N THR A 94 0.94 2.59 25.86
CA THR A 94 2.36 2.94 25.75
C THR A 94 2.58 4.45 25.59
N GLY A 95 1.57 5.22 25.18
CA GLY A 95 1.72 6.64 24.83
C GLY A 95 2.80 6.87 23.77
N GLY A 96 3.31 8.09 23.68
CA GLY A 96 4.50 8.43 22.89
C GLY A 96 4.26 8.64 21.40
N ARG A 97 5.30 9.10 20.69
CA ARG A 97 5.25 9.41 19.25
C ARG A 97 5.67 8.19 18.43
N PHE A 98 4.87 7.88 17.42
CA PHE A 98 5.08 6.73 16.51
C PHE A 98 4.83 7.14 15.07
N TRP A 99 5.40 6.36 14.16
CA TRP A 99 5.03 6.37 12.75
C TRP A 99 3.82 5.47 12.52
N PHE A 100 2.87 5.94 11.72
CA PHE A 100 1.68 5.20 11.31
C PHE A 100 1.60 5.19 9.79
N GLY A 101 1.23 4.04 9.23
CA GLY A 101 1.19 3.81 7.80
C GLY A 101 -0.05 3.00 7.42
N PHE A 102 -0.76 3.44 6.39
CA PHE A 102 -1.98 2.79 5.92
C PHE A 102 -1.89 2.56 4.43
N VAL A 103 -2.37 1.39 4.02
CA VAL A 103 -2.48 0.95 2.63
C VAL A 103 -3.95 0.84 2.29
N PHE A 104 -4.38 1.48 1.19
CA PHE A 104 -5.78 1.54 0.80
C PHE A 104 -6.01 0.98 -0.61
N ARG A 105 -7.22 0.44 -0.79
CA ARG A 105 -7.84 0.20 -2.10
C ARG A 105 -8.84 1.33 -2.40
N GLY A 106 -9.57 1.22 -3.51
CA GLY A 106 -10.70 2.11 -3.81
C GLY A 106 -10.45 3.14 -4.90
N GLY A 107 -9.32 3.05 -5.60
CA GLY A 107 -8.98 3.91 -6.74
C GLY A 107 -7.99 5.02 -6.40
N ALA A 108 -7.77 5.91 -7.36
CA ALA A 108 -6.95 7.09 -7.18
C ALA A 108 -7.59 8.03 -6.14
N THR A 109 -6.75 8.74 -5.41
CA THR A 109 -7.10 9.64 -4.31
C THR A 109 -6.58 11.03 -4.59
N THR A 110 -7.24 12.03 -4.01
CA THR A 110 -6.88 13.44 -4.07
C THR A 110 -6.85 14.03 -2.67
N VAL A 111 -6.54 15.32 -2.53
CA VAL A 111 -6.59 16.02 -1.23
C VAL A 111 -7.96 15.86 -0.54
N ALA A 112 -9.06 15.73 -1.30
CA ALA A 112 -10.41 15.60 -0.76
C ALA A 112 -10.68 14.27 -0.02
N ASP A 113 -9.81 13.26 -0.19
CA ASP A 113 -9.91 11.97 0.51
C ASP A 113 -9.22 11.97 1.87
N TYR A 114 -8.57 13.08 2.21
CA TYR A 114 -7.84 13.27 3.45
C TYR A 114 -8.44 14.43 4.24
N GLU A 115 -8.29 14.38 5.55
CA GLU A 115 -8.81 15.39 6.45
C GLU A 115 -7.71 15.95 7.35
N ARG A 116 -7.89 17.22 7.73
CA ARG A 116 -7.06 17.90 8.71
C ARG A 116 -7.33 17.34 10.10
N VAL A 117 -6.27 17.08 10.86
CA VAL A 117 -6.35 16.78 12.28
C VAL A 117 -5.88 18.00 13.05
N GLU A 118 -6.84 18.74 13.61
CA GLU A 118 -6.59 20.01 14.31
C GLU A 118 -6.33 19.81 15.81
N GLU A 119 -6.71 18.64 16.35
CA GLU A 119 -6.49 18.29 17.75
C GLU A 119 -4.99 18.13 18.03
N ALA A 120 -4.44 19.08 18.79
CA ALA A 120 -3.02 19.09 19.14
C ALA A 120 -2.59 17.84 19.91
N GLU A 121 -3.50 17.24 20.67
CA GLU A 121 -3.28 16.01 21.45
C GLU A 121 -3.01 14.80 20.55
N SER A 122 -3.60 14.75 19.35
CA SER A 122 -3.33 13.72 18.35
C SER A 122 -1.92 13.88 17.78
N GLY A 123 -1.41 15.11 17.75
CA GLY A 123 -0.04 15.44 17.36
C GLY A 123 0.37 14.93 15.97
N VAL A 124 -0.60 14.86 15.05
CA VAL A 124 -0.39 14.40 13.67
C VAL A 124 0.50 15.39 12.94
N THR A 125 1.59 14.89 12.38
CA THR A 125 2.57 15.65 11.60
C THR A 125 3.17 14.77 10.51
N ASP A 126 3.92 15.38 9.61
CA ASP A 126 4.73 14.69 8.60
C ASP A 126 3.91 13.79 7.68
N SER A 127 2.65 14.17 7.44
CA SER A 127 1.76 13.45 6.55
C SER A 127 2.24 13.45 5.11
N ILE A 128 2.39 12.25 4.54
CA ILE A 128 2.72 12.02 3.13
C ILE A 128 1.77 10.95 2.59
N ALA A 129 1.10 11.27 1.48
CA ALA A 129 0.21 10.34 0.79
C ALA A 129 0.69 10.09 -0.64
N TYR A 130 0.53 8.86 -1.11
CA TYR A 130 0.77 8.47 -2.50
C TYR A 130 -0.50 7.88 -3.11
N THR A 131 -0.64 8.06 -4.41
CA THR A 131 -1.79 7.59 -5.18
C THR A 131 -1.38 7.13 -6.57
N ILE A 132 -2.13 6.21 -7.17
CA ILE A 132 -1.89 5.74 -8.54
C ILE A 132 -2.17 6.82 -9.60
N THR A 133 -1.45 6.81 -10.73
CA THR A 133 -1.64 7.75 -11.85
C THR A 133 -2.41 7.22 -13.06
N SER A 134 -2.84 5.95 -13.02
CA SER A 134 -3.70 5.31 -14.02
C SER A 134 -4.18 3.98 -13.45
N LEU A 135 -5.44 3.60 -13.71
CA LEU A 135 -5.93 2.23 -13.54
C LEU A 135 -5.72 1.45 -14.83
#